data_AF-A0A932YSX3-F1
#
_entry.id   AF-A0A932YSX3-F1
#
_cell.length_a   1.000
_cell.length_b   1.000
_cell.length_c   1.000
_cell.angle_alpha   90.00
_cell.angle_beta   90.00
_cell.angle_gamma   90.00
#
_symmetry.space_group_name_H-M   'P 1'
#
loop_
_entity.id
_entity.type
_entity.pdbx_description
1 polymer ?
#
loop_
_entity_poly.entity_id
_entity_poly.type
_entity_poly.pdbx_seq_one_letter_code
_entity_poly.pdbx_strand_id
1 'polypeptide(L)'
;MRPIRHLFVVLFTTAIMCFCSVASQAQGQVVASPKAPIHACDTLAGNPIDPQKVGVGVATALLRTEPAIRACEEAVRLYPNELRFQFQLGRAYKQANRLEEAFRLYKQSADKGYAGAQNSLGVMYARGESVPKDCNKAAHYFQLAADQGLQAAGDNLRLLACVQQV
;
A
#
# COMPACT_ATOMS: atom_id res chain seq x y z
N MET A 1 35.78 -72.84 -42.86
CA MET A 1 34.50 -73.50 -42.50
C MET A 1 33.92 -72.71 -41.33
N ARG A 2 32.78 -72.02 -41.34
CA ARG A 2 31.50 -72.10 -42.08
C ARG A 2 30.95 -70.68 -42.36
N PRO A 3 29.93 -70.55 -43.24
CA PRO A 3 29.55 -69.32 -43.95
C PRO A 3 28.22 -68.68 -43.50
N ILE A 4 28.03 -67.41 -43.92
CA ILE A 4 26.80 -66.75 -44.48
C ILE A 4 25.46 -66.97 -43.74
N ARG A 5 24.80 -65.87 -43.32
CA ARG A 5 23.51 -65.40 -43.90
C ARG A 5 22.97 -64.14 -43.21
N HIS A 6 23.04 -63.06 -43.99
CA HIS A 6 22.14 -61.92 -44.09
C HIS A 6 20.85 -61.95 -43.25
N LEU A 7 20.63 -60.87 -42.49
CA LEU A 7 19.30 -60.29 -42.37
C LEU A 7 19.40 -58.79 -42.65
N PHE A 8 19.03 -58.45 -43.88
CA PHE A 8 18.72 -57.11 -44.35
C PHE A 8 17.42 -56.65 -43.66
N VAL A 9 17.46 -55.57 -42.89
CA VAL A 9 16.29 -54.71 -42.69
C VAL A 9 16.76 -53.28 -42.88
N VAL A 10 16.61 -52.79 -44.10
CA VAL A 10 16.68 -51.38 -44.45
C VAL A 10 15.24 -50.88 -44.39
N LEU A 11 14.91 -50.06 -43.39
CA LEU A 11 13.82 -49.09 -43.50
C LEU A 11 14.39 -47.72 -43.17
N PHE A 12 14.61 -46.97 -44.25
CA PHE A 12 14.72 -45.52 -44.27
C PHE A 12 13.60 -44.90 -43.43
N THR A 13 13.92 -43.94 -42.57
CA THR A 13 13.49 -42.53 -42.75
C THR A 13 13.97 -41.66 -41.57
N THR A 14 14.69 -40.60 -41.95
CA THR A 14 14.81 -39.29 -41.28
C THR A 14 15.29 -39.22 -39.83
N ALA A 15 16.57 -38.85 -39.69
CA ALA A 15 16.95 -37.87 -38.69
C ALA A 15 16.05 -36.63 -38.79
N ILE A 16 15.53 -36.11 -37.67
CA ILE A 16 15.25 -34.69 -37.43
C ILE A 16 14.99 -34.50 -35.92
N MET A 17 15.92 -33.75 -35.33
CA MET A 17 15.74 -32.80 -34.22
C MET A 17 15.15 -33.28 -32.89
N CYS A 18 16.07 -33.39 -31.95
CA CYS A 18 15.94 -32.99 -30.56
C CYS A 18 15.04 -31.73 -30.42
N PHE A 19 13.79 -31.91 -29.99
CA PHE A 19 12.97 -30.84 -29.44
C PHE A 19 13.03 -30.93 -27.92
N CYS A 20 14.04 -30.29 -27.33
CA CYS A 20 13.93 -29.81 -25.95
C CYS A 20 12.81 -28.75 -25.93
N SER A 21 11.58 -29.17 -25.63
CA SER A 21 10.51 -28.27 -25.22
C SER A 21 10.85 -27.69 -23.85
N VAL A 22 11.76 -26.70 -23.84
CA VAL A 22 11.80 -25.72 -22.76
C VAL A 22 10.63 -24.79 -23.05
N ALA A 23 9.51 -25.03 -22.39
CA ALA A 23 8.40 -24.09 -22.35
C ALA A 23 8.94 -22.78 -21.74
N SER A 24 9.36 -21.87 -22.62
CA SER A 24 9.73 -20.51 -22.28
C SER A 24 8.49 -19.87 -21.65
N GLN A 25 8.53 -19.71 -20.32
CA GLN A 25 7.64 -18.78 -19.65
C GLN A 25 8.01 -17.39 -20.15
N ALA A 26 7.34 -16.96 -21.22
CA ALA A 26 7.25 -15.57 -21.58
C ALA A 26 6.47 -14.87 -20.46
N GLN A 27 7.17 -14.53 -19.39
CA GLN A 27 6.76 -13.43 -18.51
C GLN A 27 6.82 -12.19 -19.38
N GLY A 28 5.70 -11.87 -20.03
CA GLY A 28 5.51 -10.57 -20.64
C GLY A 28 5.74 -9.54 -19.55
N GLN A 29 6.88 -8.85 -19.62
CA GLN A 29 7.08 -7.62 -18.87
C GLN A 29 6.02 -6.64 -19.38
N VAL A 30 4.88 -6.61 -18.70
CA VAL A 30 3.97 -5.47 -18.77
C VAL A 30 4.82 -4.30 -18.31
N VAL A 31 5.29 -3.48 -19.24
CA VAL A 31 5.93 -2.21 -18.92
C VAL A 31 4.83 -1.40 -18.23
N ALA A 32 4.79 -1.48 -16.90
CA ALA A 32 3.80 -0.80 -16.10
C ALA A 32 3.90 0.68 -16.45
N SER A 33 2.79 1.27 -16.91
CA SER A 33 2.71 2.71 -17.14
C SER A 33 3.27 3.47 -15.93
N PRO A 34 4.00 4.59 -16.09
CA PRO A 34 4.56 5.36 -14.97
C PRO A 34 3.51 5.76 -13.92
N LYS A 35 2.22 5.75 -14.28
CA LYS A 35 1.07 6.04 -13.40
C LYS A 35 0.45 4.79 -12.74
N ALA A 36 0.85 3.60 -13.13
CA ALA A 36 0.26 2.34 -12.65
C ALA A 36 0.42 2.16 -11.12
N PRO A 37 1.58 2.47 -10.50
CA PRO A 37 1.71 2.36 -9.04
C PRO A 37 0.86 3.37 -8.26
N ILE A 38 0.68 4.58 -8.78
CA ILE A 38 -0.20 5.61 -8.20
C ILE A 38 -1.64 5.11 -8.18
N HIS A 39 -2.14 4.66 -9.33
CA HIS A 39 -3.50 4.15 -9.44
C HIS A 39 -3.72 2.94 -8.54
N ALA A 40 -2.71 2.07 -8.40
CA ALA A 40 -2.80 0.90 -7.53
C ALA A 40 -2.89 1.29 -6.04
N CYS A 41 -2.04 2.21 -5.55
CA CYS A 41 -2.12 2.67 -4.16
C CYS A 41 -3.46 3.35 -3.88
N ASP A 42 -3.92 4.24 -4.77
CA ASP A 42 -5.22 4.91 -4.62
C ASP A 42 -6.40 3.92 -4.62
N THR A 43 -6.36 2.91 -5.50
CA THR A 43 -7.42 1.91 -5.61
C THR A 43 -7.47 0.98 -4.40
N LEU A 44 -6.32 0.67 -3.79
CA LEU A 44 -6.22 -0.31 -2.71
C LEU A 44 -6.24 0.31 -1.31
N ALA A 45 -5.78 1.55 -1.19
CA ALA A 45 -5.55 2.23 0.09
C ALA A 45 -5.95 3.72 0.08
N GLY A 46 -6.59 4.22 -1.00
CA GLY A 46 -7.07 5.59 -1.09
C GLY A 46 -8.01 5.94 0.06
N ASN A 47 -7.85 7.14 0.64
CA ASN A 47 -8.75 7.60 1.69
C ASN A 47 -10.08 8.07 1.06
N PRO A 48 -11.25 7.50 1.41
CA PRO A 48 -12.51 7.84 0.74
C PRO A 48 -12.87 9.34 0.74
N ILE A 49 -12.43 10.08 1.75
CA ILE A 49 -12.71 11.52 1.90
C ILE A 49 -11.62 12.43 1.31
N ASP A 50 -10.53 11.88 0.78
CA ASP A 50 -9.49 12.66 0.11
C ASP A 50 -10.00 13.16 -1.26
N PRO A 51 -9.99 14.48 -1.52
CA PRO A 51 -10.45 15.04 -2.79
C PRO A 51 -9.44 14.81 -3.94
N GLN A 52 -8.18 14.47 -3.64
CA GLN A 52 -7.12 14.28 -4.64
C GLN A 52 -6.94 12.82 -5.06
N LYS A 53 -7.74 11.88 -4.52
CA LYS A 53 -7.65 10.46 -4.85
C LYS A 53 -8.11 10.18 -6.29
N VAL A 54 -7.56 9.13 -6.88
CA VAL A 54 -8.11 8.51 -8.09
C VAL A 54 -9.06 7.37 -7.68
N GLY A 55 -10.29 7.38 -8.20
CA GLY A 55 -11.29 6.35 -7.89
C GLY A 55 -12.05 6.56 -6.57
N VAL A 56 -12.67 5.49 -6.05
CA VAL A 56 -13.62 5.58 -4.93
C VAL A 56 -12.96 5.64 -3.55
N GLY A 57 -11.68 5.24 -3.44
CA GLY A 57 -11.00 5.02 -2.16
C GLY A 57 -11.52 3.76 -1.43
N VAL A 58 -10.83 3.38 -0.36
CA VAL A 58 -11.10 2.16 0.41
C VAL A 58 -11.21 2.50 1.88
N ALA A 59 -12.36 2.18 2.49
CA ALA A 59 -12.53 2.30 3.93
C ALA A 59 -11.54 1.38 4.66
N THR A 60 -11.02 1.82 5.82
CA THR A 60 -9.96 1.09 6.53
C THR A 60 -10.37 -0.35 6.89
N ALA A 61 -11.66 -0.57 7.19
CA ALA A 61 -12.21 -1.91 7.48
C ALA A 61 -12.18 -2.88 6.28
N LEU A 62 -12.04 -2.39 5.05
CA LEU A 62 -12.03 -3.18 3.82
C LEU A 62 -10.63 -3.28 3.19
N LEU A 63 -9.62 -2.71 3.85
CA LEU A 63 -8.27 -2.61 3.31
C LEU A 63 -7.58 -3.98 3.34
N ARG A 64 -7.27 -4.52 2.16
CA ARG A 64 -6.42 -5.71 2.01
C ARG A 64 -4.97 -5.30 2.22
N THR A 65 -4.45 -5.54 3.42
CA THR A 65 -3.18 -4.99 3.92
C THR A 65 -2.00 -5.28 3.00
N GLU A 66 -1.74 -6.54 2.69
CA GLU A 66 -0.59 -6.96 1.88
C GLU A 66 -0.49 -6.30 0.48
N PRO A 67 -1.51 -6.38 -0.39
CA PRO A 67 -1.44 -5.72 -1.69
C PRO A 67 -1.43 -4.20 -1.58
N ALA A 68 -2.13 -3.62 -0.59
CA ALA A 68 -2.13 -2.18 -0.36
C ALA A 68 -0.75 -1.67 0.06
N ILE A 69 -0.07 -2.36 0.99
CA ILE A 69 1.28 -2.03 1.45
C ILE A 69 2.24 -2.02 0.27
N ARG A 70 2.31 -3.12 -0.51
CA ARG A 70 3.23 -3.20 -1.65
C ARG A 70 2.99 -2.10 -2.68
N ALA A 71 1.73 -1.81 -3.00
CA ALA A 71 1.38 -0.77 -3.95
C ALA A 71 1.78 0.62 -3.45
N CYS A 72 1.55 0.91 -2.17
CA CYS A 72 1.86 2.22 -1.60
C CYS A 72 3.33 2.41 -1.24
N GLU A 73 4.08 1.36 -0.89
CA GLU A 73 5.54 1.40 -0.78
C GLU A 73 6.17 1.83 -2.10
N GLU A 74 5.73 1.22 -3.21
CA GLU A 74 6.18 1.59 -4.55
C GLU A 74 5.78 3.03 -4.92
N ALA A 75 4.55 3.45 -4.60
CA ALA A 75 4.11 4.82 -4.84
C ALA A 75 4.94 5.85 -4.06
N VAL A 76 5.22 5.60 -2.77
CA VAL A 76 6.06 6.46 -1.94
C VAL A 76 7.50 6.51 -2.46
N ARG A 77 8.03 5.39 -2.96
CA ARG A 77 9.38 5.34 -3.56
C ARG A 77 9.48 6.23 -4.81
N LEU A 78 8.46 6.22 -5.66
CA LEU A 78 8.41 7.00 -6.89
C LEU A 78 8.08 8.48 -6.65
N TYR A 79 7.27 8.76 -5.64
CA TYR A 79 6.75 10.11 -5.33
C TYR A 79 6.94 10.45 -3.85
N PRO A 80 8.19 10.58 -3.36
CA PRO A 80 8.49 10.70 -1.93
C PRO A 80 7.97 11.99 -1.29
N ASN A 81 7.60 13.00 -2.09
CA ASN A 81 7.06 14.27 -1.61
C ASN A 81 5.53 14.33 -1.60
N GLU A 82 4.86 13.30 -2.14
CA GLU A 82 3.40 13.24 -2.16
C GLU A 82 2.86 12.74 -0.82
N LEU A 83 2.33 13.68 -0.03
CA LEU A 83 1.87 13.44 1.35
C LEU A 83 0.76 12.41 1.41
N ARG A 84 -0.11 12.40 0.40
CA ARG A 84 -1.23 11.47 0.31
C ARG A 84 -0.75 10.01 0.26
N PHE A 85 0.34 9.68 -0.45
CA PHE A 85 0.81 8.29 -0.52
C PHE A 85 1.45 7.84 0.79
N GLN A 86 2.20 8.72 1.43
CA GLN A 86 2.73 8.46 2.78
C GLN A 86 1.59 8.19 3.77
N PHE A 87 0.54 9.02 3.71
CA PHE A 87 -0.65 8.83 4.51
C PHE A 87 -1.36 7.49 4.20
N GLN A 88 -1.58 7.15 2.94
CA GLN A 88 -2.22 5.90 2.54
C GLN A 88 -1.41 4.67 2.97
N LEU A 89 -0.08 4.72 2.85
CA LEU A 89 0.80 3.68 3.37
C LEU A 89 0.69 3.57 4.91
N GLY A 90 0.63 4.70 5.61
CA GLY A 90 0.39 4.73 7.06
C GLY A 90 -0.94 4.07 7.44
N ARG A 91 -2.01 4.27 6.65
CA ARG A 91 -3.30 3.58 6.84
C ARG A 91 -3.17 2.07 6.68
N ALA A 92 -2.44 1.63 5.65
CA ALA A 92 -2.22 0.21 5.38
C ALA A 92 -1.41 -0.46 6.49
N TYR A 93 -0.33 0.18 6.98
CA TYR A 93 0.45 -0.30 8.11
C TYR A 93 -0.36 -0.33 9.41
N LYS A 94 -1.15 0.71 9.69
CA LYS A 94 -2.01 0.71 10.88
C LYS A 94 -2.97 -0.48 10.86
N GLN A 95 -3.61 -0.74 9.72
CA GLN A 95 -4.51 -1.88 9.57
C GLN A 95 -3.78 -3.23 9.71
N ALA A 96 -2.50 -3.29 9.33
CA ALA A 96 -1.62 -4.44 9.53
C ALA A 96 -1.01 -4.52 10.94
N ASN A 97 -1.46 -3.68 11.89
CA ASN A 97 -0.92 -3.57 13.26
C ASN A 97 0.58 -3.20 13.32
N ARG A 98 1.12 -2.58 12.27
CA ARG A 98 2.48 -2.03 12.19
C ARG A 98 2.47 -0.57 12.67
N LEU A 99 2.15 -0.38 13.95
CA LEU A 99 1.78 0.93 14.50
C LEU A 99 2.93 1.95 14.51
N GLU A 100 4.17 1.53 14.77
CA GLU A 100 5.34 2.42 14.74
C GLU A 100 5.58 3.00 13.35
N GLU A 101 5.43 2.18 12.32
CA GLU A 101 5.63 2.59 10.93
C GLU A 101 4.50 3.51 10.47
N ALA A 102 3.26 3.20 10.84
CA ALA A 102 2.13 4.09 10.63
C ALA A 102 2.33 5.45 11.32
N PHE A 103 2.79 5.45 12.57
CA PHE A 103 3.06 6.68 13.32
C PHE A 103 4.06 7.57 12.61
N ARG A 104 5.20 7.01 12.16
CA ARG A 104 6.23 7.77 11.43
C ARG A 104 5.68 8.41 10.16
N LEU A 105 4.93 7.65 9.36
CA LEU A 105 4.37 8.15 8.10
C LEU A 105 3.29 9.22 8.33
N TYR A 106 2.41 9.00 9.30
CA TYR A 106 1.44 10.02 9.68
C TYR A 106 2.11 11.28 10.18
N LYS A 107 3.14 11.17 11.04
CA LYS A 107 3.90 12.32 11.50
C LYS A 107 4.52 13.10 10.34
N GLN A 108 5.21 12.41 9.43
CA GLN A 108 5.84 13.04 8.27
C GLN A 108 4.83 13.81 7.39
N SER A 109 3.66 13.23 7.17
CA SER A 109 2.59 13.86 6.38
C SER A 109 1.88 14.99 7.15
N ALA A 110 1.65 14.80 8.45
CA ALA A 110 0.98 15.76 9.31
C ALA A 110 1.80 17.04 9.53
N ASP A 111 3.11 16.90 9.71
CA ASP A 111 4.07 18.01 9.84
C ASP A 111 4.08 18.90 8.58
N LYS A 112 3.71 18.34 7.42
CA LYS A 112 3.58 19.05 6.14
C LYS A 112 2.15 19.51 5.83
N GLY A 113 1.25 19.44 6.81
CA GLY A 113 -0.10 20.01 6.72
C GLY A 113 -1.19 19.06 6.21
N TYR A 114 -0.90 17.78 5.97
CA TYR A 114 -1.91 16.89 5.40
C TYR A 114 -3.01 16.55 6.43
N ALA A 115 -4.21 17.12 6.27
CA ALA A 115 -5.30 17.07 7.25
C ALA A 115 -5.68 15.64 7.69
N GLY A 116 -5.72 14.68 6.75
CA GLY A 116 -6.03 13.28 7.07
C GLY A 116 -4.98 12.62 7.99
N ALA A 117 -3.72 13.00 7.81
CA ALA A 117 -2.61 12.52 8.62
C ALA A 117 -2.59 13.19 10.00
N GLN A 118 -2.85 14.49 10.06
CA GLN A 118 -3.02 15.22 11.33
C GLN A 118 -4.12 14.58 12.17
N ASN A 119 -5.31 14.35 11.60
CA ASN A 119 -6.38 13.65 12.32
C ASN A 119 -5.98 12.25 12.78
N SER A 120 -5.29 11.47 11.93
CA SER A 120 -4.88 10.11 12.29
C SER A 120 -3.81 10.10 13.39
N LEU A 121 -2.89 11.06 13.37
CA LEU A 121 -1.88 11.24 14.42
C LEU A 121 -2.53 11.67 15.75
N GLY A 122 -3.55 12.54 15.68
CA GLY A 122 -4.38 12.89 16.84
C GLY A 122 -5.05 11.67 17.47
N VAL A 123 -5.60 10.77 16.66
CA VAL A 123 -6.18 9.50 17.14
C VAL A 123 -5.13 8.64 17.84
N MET A 124 -3.91 8.53 17.28
CA MET A 124 -2.85 7.72 17.88
C MET A 124 -2.44 8.25 19.25
N TYR A 125 -2.29 9.57 19.41
CA TYR A 125 -2.04 10.19 20.71
C TYR A 125 -3.21 10.07 21.68
N ALA A 126 -4.46 10.19 21.22
CA ALA A 126 -5.64 10.06 22.08
C ALA A 126 -5.79 8.65 22.68
N ARG A 127 -5.35 7.64 21.93
CA ARG A 127 -5.49 6.22 22.29
C ARG A 127 -4.22 5.61 22.88
N GLY A 128 -3.08 6.29 22.75
CA GLY A 128 -1.78 5.73 23.11
C GLY A 128 -1.33 4.60 22.16
N GLU A 129 -1.66 4.70 20.87
CA GLU A 129 -1.24 3.73 19.86
C GLU A 129 0.22 4.04 19.46
N SER A 130 1.16 3.11 19.69
CA SER A 130 2.62 3.27 19.44
C SER A 130 3.35 4.32 20.28
N VAL A 131 2.64 5.24 20.94
CA VAL A 131 3.18 6.32 21.76
C VAL A 131 2.36 6.46 23.04
N PRO A 132 2.90 7.03 24.13
CA PRO A 132 2.10 7.33 25.30
C PRO A 132 0.92 8.23 24.97
N LYS A 133 -0.20 7.99 25.65
CA LYS A 133 -1.40 8.80 25.51
C LYS A 133 -1.10 10.25 25.89
N ASP A 134 -1.44 11.19 25.00
CA ASP A 134 -1.17 12.62 25.17
C ASP A 134 -2.32 13.44 24.59
N CYS A 135 -3.13 14.00 25.47
CA CYS A 135 -4.40 14.60 25.09
C CYS A 135 -4.22 16.01 24.52
N ASN A 136 -3.19 16.73 24.97
CA ASN A 136 -2.84 18.03 24.45
C ASN A 136 -2.33 17.90 23.00
N LYS A 137 -1.48 16.91 22.73
CA LYS A 137 -1.07 16.61 21.35
C LYS A 137 -2.24 16.14 20.48
N ALA A 138 -3.11 15.28 21.01
CA ALA A 138 -4.30 14.85 20.28
C ALA A 138 -5.18 16.04 19.88
N ALA A 139 -5.53 16.90 20.85
CA ALA A 139 -6.32 18.11 20.61
C ALA A 139 -5.66 19.04 19.59
N HIS A 140 -4.35 19.26 19.72
CA HIS A 140 -3.58 20.08 18.78
C HIS A 140 -3.70 19.58 17.33
N TYR A 141 -3.46 18.30 17.09
CA TYR A 141 -3.56 17.76 15.73
C TYR A 141 -5.00 17.69 15.19
N PHE A 142 -5.99 17.44 16.06
CA PHE A 142 -7.38 17.53 15.64
C PHE A 142 -7.77 18.95 15.26
N GLN A 143 -7.33 19.96 16.01
CA GLN A 143 -7.58 21.36 15.67
C GLN A 143 -6.99 21.72 14.30
N LEU A 144 -5.73 21.36 14.04
CA LEU A 144 -5.07 21.62 12.75
C LEU A 144 -5.83 21.00 11.55
N ALA A 145 -6.38 19.80 11.73
CA ALA A 145 -7.17 19.15 10.69
C ALA A 145 -8.58 19.76 10.55
N ALA A 146 -9.19 20.14 11.67
CA ALA A 146 -10.51 20.79 11.70
C ALA A 146 -10.48 22.18 11.05
N ASP A 147 -9.40 22.94 11.24
CA ASP A 147 -9.18 24.26 10.63
C ASP A 147 -9.09 24.17 9.09
N GLN A 148 -8.75 22.99 8.56
CA GLN A 148 -8.77 22.68 7.14
C GLN A 148 -10.13 22.12 6.64
N GLY A 149 -11.15 22.13 7.49
CA GLY A 149 -12.52 21.69 7.17
C GLY A 149 -12.76 20.18 7.32
N LEU A 150 -11.82 19.43 7.92
CA LEU A 150 -12.03 17.99 8.14
C LEU A 150 -13.01 17.76 9.30
N GLN A 151 -14.29 17.53 8.98
CA GLN A 151 -15.37 17.34 9.97
C GLN A 151 -15.04 16.26 11.01
N ALA A 152 -14.49 15.13 10.58
CA ALA A 152 -14.10 14.03 11.47
C ALA A 152 -13.11 14.47 12.56
N ALA A 153 -12.23 15.44 12.28
CA ALA A 153 -11.31 15.97 13.27
C ALA A 153 -12.02 16.87 14.30
N GLY A 154 -12.97 17.70 13.85
CA GLY A 154 -13.81 18.48 14.76
C GLY A 154 -14.66 17.62 15.69
N ASP A 155 -15.19 16.50 15.18
CA ASP A 155 -15.91 15.52 15.99
C ASP A 155 -14.99 14.82 16.99
N ASN A 156 -13.80 14.40 16.57
CA ASN A 156 -12.80 13.81 17.45
C ASN A 156 -12.35 14.78 18.55
N LEU A 157 -12.18 16.06 18.24
CA LEU A 157 -11.86 17.10 19.22
C LEU A 157 -12.99 17.26 20.25
N ARG A 158 -14.25 17.33 19.79
CA ARG A 158 -15.43 17.46 20.66
C ARG A 158 -15.61 16.27 21.60
N LEU A 159 -15.30 15.07 21.11
CA LEU A 159 -15.43 13.80 21.84
C LEU A 159 -14.16 13.40 22.60
N LEU A 160 -13.12 14.24 22.61
CA LEU A 160 -11.87 13.93 23.29
C LEU A 160 -12.10 13.96 24.82
N ALA A 161 -12.49 12.80 25.36
CA ALA A 161 -12.92 12.62 26.75
C ALA A 161 -11.85 12.97 27.79
N CYS A 162 -10.60 13.15 27.38
CA CYS A 162 -9.48 13.34 28.28
C CYS A 162 -9.16 14.82 28.54
N VAL A 163 -9.73 15.74 27.76
CA VAL A 163 -9.69 17.18 28.07
C VAL A 163 -10.90 17.62 28.90
N GLN A 164 -11.94 16.77 29.00
CA GLN A 164 -13.17 17.02 29.76
C GLN A 164 -13.05 16.67 31.26
N GLN A 165 -11.87 16.28 31.71
CA GLN A 165 -11.58 15.93 33.12
C GLN A 165 -10.81 17.04 33.86
N VAL A 166 -10.77 18.26 33.31
CA VAL A 166 -10.13 19.44 33.92
C VAL A 166 -11.19 20.34 34.55
#